data_AF-W1YJW4-F1
#
_entry.id   AF-W1YJW4-F1
#
_cell.length_a   1.000
_cell.length_b   1.000
_cell.length_c   1.000
_cell.angle_alpha   90.00
_cell.angle_beta   90.00
_cell.angle_gamma   90.00
#
_symmetry.space_group_name_H-M   'P 1'
#
loop_
_entity.id
_entity.type
_entity.pdbx_description
1 polymer ?
#
loop_
_entity_poly.entity_id
_entity_poly.type
_entity_poly.pdbx_seq_one_letter_code
_entity_poly.pdbx_strand_id
1 'polypeptide(L)'
;GWASIRALQAALGTPVDGEVWGQWAPNRVYVPAAGGGWVWDRSGSGSAVIRALQAALGVGVDGLIGPDTVRAWQARLGVAVDGYLGAVTA
;
A
#
# COMPACT_ATOMS: atom_id res chain seq x y z
N GLY A 1 -10.02 0.68 5.39
CA GLY A 1 -10.09 1.62 6.53
C GLY A 1 -9.09 1.24 7.61
N TRP A 2 -9.03 1.96 8.73
CA TRP A 2 -8.02 1.77 9.79
C TRP A 2 -7.90 0.32 10.29
N ALA A 3 -9.00 -0.43 10.42
CA ALA A 3 -8.96 -1.84 10.82
C ALA A 3 -8.20 -2.73 9.82
N SER A 4 -8.40 -2.51 8.51
CA SER A 4 -7.69 -3.23 7.45
C SER A 4 -6.20 -2.89 7.44
N ILE A 5 -5.84 -1.63 7.71
CA ILE A 5 -4.44 -1.19 7.81
C ILE A 5 -3.77 -1.85 9.00
N ARG A 6 -4.41 -1.85 10.18
CA ARG A 6 -3.88 -2.51 11.37
C ARG A 6 -3.72 -4.02 11.20
N ALA A 7 -4.67 -4.67 10.52
CA ALA A 7 -4.57 -6.09 10.20
C ALA A 7 -3.36 -6.38 9.28
N LEU A 8 -3.16 -5.55 8.24
CA LEU A 8 -2.00 -5.65 7.37
C LEU A 8 -0.69 -5.42 8.14
N GLN A 9 -0.64 -4.39 8.98
CA GLN A 9 0.53 -4.08 9.81
C GLN A 9 0.89 -5.23 10.74
N ALA A 10 -0.10 -5.83 11.41
CA ALA A 10 0.07 -6.98 12.29
C ALA A 10 0.55 -8.21 11.50
N ALA A 11 -0.05 -8.49 10.34
CA ALA A 11 0.34 -9.60 9.48
C ALA A 11 1.78 -9.47 8.95
N LEU A 12 2.25 -8.23 8.74
CA LEU A 12 3.59 -7.92 8.26
C LEU A 12 4.61 -7.63 9.38
N GLY A 13 4.21 -7.71 10.65
CA GLY A 13 5.11 -7.48 11.79
C GLY A 13 5.63 -6.04 11.90
N THR A 14 4.84 -5.05 11.48
CA THR A 14 5.18 -3.61 11.53
C THR A 14 4.41 -2.90 12.64
N PRO A 15 4.82 -1.67 13.05
CA PRO A 15 4.07 -0.92 14.05
C PRO A 15 2.58 -0.82 13.70
N VAL A 16 1.71 -1.19 14.64
CA VAL A 16 0.25 -1.27 14.43
C VAL A 16 -0.40 0.05 14.88
N ASP A 17 -0.09 1.13 14.19
CA ASP A 17 -0.63 2.47 14.45
C ASP A 17 -1.95 2.73 13.68
N GLY A 18 -2.19 1.98 12.60
CA GLY A 18 -3.31 2.17 11.68
C GLY A 18 -3.05 3.23 10.61
N GLU A 19 -1.81 3.67 10.45
CA GLU A 19 -1.39 4.66 9.48
C GLU A 19 -0.40 4.11 8.44
N VAL A 20 -0.59 4.50 7.19
CA VAL A 20 0.35 4.29 6.10
C VAL A 20 0.97 5.64 5.79
N TRP A 21 2.04 5.97 6.50
CA TRP A 21 2.67 7.29 6.46
C TRP A 21 3.70 7.48 5.35
N GLY A 22 4.05 8.73 5.09
CA GLY A 22 5.10 9.11 4.16
C GLY A 22 4.82 8.75 2.70
N GLN A 23 3.55 8.58 2.31
CA GLN A 23 3.19 8.13 0.96
C GLN A 23 3.25 9.28 -0.03
N TRP A 24 3.88 9.07 -1.17
CA TRP A 24 4.01 10.10 -2.21
C TRP A 24 2.64 10.46 -2.79
N ALA A 25 2.18 11.70 -2.56
CA ALA A 25 0.84 12.18 -2.90
C ALA A 25 0.40 11.90 -4.36
N PRO A 26 1.26 12.07 -5.40
CA PRO A 26 0.92 11.69 -6.76
C PRO A 26 0.57 10.20 -6.97
N ASN A 27 1.06 9.29 -6.13
CA ASN A 27 0.75 7.86 -6.25
C ASN A 27 -0.65 7.49 -5.76
N ARG A 28 -1.39 8.45 -5.17
CA ARG A 28 -2.79 8.24 -4.74
C ARG A 28 -3.69 7.76 -5.87
N VAL A 29 -3.38 8.12 -7.11
CA VAL A 29 -4.14 7.68 -8.30
C VAL A 29 -4.18 6.16 -8.45
N TYR A 30 -3.14 5.43 -8.00
CA TYR A 30 -3.05 3.98 -8.09
C TYR A 30 -3.81 3.25 -6.98
N VAL A 31 -4.27 3.97 -5.96
CA VAL A 31 -5.02 3.42 -4.84
C VAL A 31 -6.24 4.29 -4.54
N PRO A 32 -7.22 4.41 -5.47
CA PRO A 32 -8.35 5.30 -5.27
C PRO A 32 -9.23 4.90 -4.07
N ALA A 33 -9.17 3.64 -3.62
CA ALA A 33 -9.83 3.16 -2.41
C ALA A 33 -9.02 3.42 -1.12
N ALA A 34 -7.86 4.09 -1.19
CA ALA A 34 -7.09 4.53 -0.04
C ALA A 34 -7.86 5.61 0.74
N GLY A 35 -8.62 5.14 1.74
CA GLY A 35 -9.38 5.96 2.67
C GLY A 35 -8.61 6.30 3.94
N GLY A 36 -9.33 6.44 5.05
CA GLY A 36 -8.76 6.78 6.36
C GLY A 36 -7.57 5.90 6.76
N GLY A 37 -6.51 6.55 7.26
CA GLY A 37 -5.24 5.96 7.67
C GLY A 37 -4.10 6.15 6.66
N TRP A 38 -4.37 6.53 5.41
CA TRP A 38 -3.30 6.88 4.47
C TRP A 38 -2.84 8.32 4.69
N VAL A 39 -1.55 8.51 4.99
CA VAL A 39 -0.96 9.84 5.18
C VAL A 39 -0.06 10.14 3.99
N TRP A 40 -0.55 11.06 3.17
CA TRP A 40 0.08 11.49 1.91
C TRP A 40 0.94 12.73 2.14
N ASP A 41 2.14 12.73 1.59
CA ASP A 41 3.06 13.86 1.63
C ASP A 41 3.80 14.08 0.30
N ARG A 42 4.64 15.11 0.26
CA ARG A 42 5.59 15.37 -0.84
C ARG A 42 7.04 15.08 -0.44
N SER A 43 7.27 14.36 0.66
CA SER A 43 8.60 13.94 1.08
C SER A 43 8.96 12.60 0.45
N GLY A 44 7.98 11.70 0.32
CA GLY A 44 8.20 10.32 -0.12
C GLY A 44 9.08 9.53 0.85
N SER A 45 9.03 9.84 2.15
CA SER A 45 9.80 9.12 3.18
C SER A 45 9.48 7.62 3.26
N GLY A 46 8.23 7.25 2.92
CA GLY A 46 7.74 5.89 2.83
C GLY A 46 7.51 5.23 4.20
N SER A 47 6.55 4.30 4.29
CA SER A 47 6.19 3.65 5.56
C SER A 47 6.79 2.26 5.72
N ALA A 48 6.99 1.86 6.98
CA ALA A 48 7.45 0.51 7.33
C ALA A 48 6.53 -0.59 6.77
N VAL A 49 5.20 -0.39 6.82
CA VAL A 49 4.22 -1.36 6.32
C VAL A 49 4.33 -1.58 4.82
N ILE A 50 4.57 -0.52 4.03
CA ILE A 50 4.76 -0.66 2.59
C ILE A 50 6.11 -1.31 2.28
N ARG A 51 7.17 -0.98 3.03
CA ARG A 51 8.47 -1.67 2.87
C ARG A 51 8.34 -3.17 3.13
N ALA A 52 7.62 -3.55 4.19
CA ALA A 52 7.38 -4.95 4.52
C ALA A 52 6.52 -5.66 3.45
N LEU A 53 5.49 -4.99 2.93
CA LEU A 53 4.70 -5.50 1.81
C LEU A 53 5.56 -5.73 0.57
N GLN A 54 6.37 -4.75 0.18
CA GLN A 54 7.27 -4.84 -0.97
C GLN A 54 8.26 -5.99 -0.84
N ALA A 55 8.84 -6.16 0.35
CA ALA A 55 9.71 -7.30 0.65
C ALA A 55 8.98 -8.64 0.52
N ALA A 56 7.75 -8.74 1.02
CA ALA A 56 6.93 -9.95 0.88
C ALA A 56 6.51 -10.24 -0.58
N LEU A 57 6.41 -9.20 -1.41
CA LEU A 57 6.11 -9.30 -2.84
C LEU A 57 7.36 -9.53 -3.71
N GLY A 58 8.56 -9.37 -3.17
CA GLY A 58 9.82 -9.49 -3.92
C GLY A 58 10.05 -8.37 -4.93
N VAL A 59 9.52 -7.17 -4.69
CA VAL A 59 9.73 -5.97 -5.53
C VAL A 59 10.71 -4.99 -4.87
N GLY A 60 11.08 -3.93 -5.59
CA GLY A 60 11.90 -2.84 -5.04
C GLY A 60 11.28 -2.27 -3.75
N VAL A 61 12.10 -2.11 -2.71
CA VAL A 61 11.66 -1.71 -1.37
C VAL A 61 11.94 -0.23 -1.13
N ASP A 62 11.06 0.64 -1.64
CA ASP A 62 11.17 2.10 -1.47
C ASP A 62 10.24 2.66 -0.36
N GLY A 63 9.30 1.86 0.13
CA GLY A 63 8.31 2.25 1.14
C GLY A 63 7.14 3.08 0.61
N LEU A 64 7.01 3.20 -0.70
CA LEU A 64 5.98 3.98 -1.38
C LEU A 64 5.04 3.07 -2.15
N ILE A 65 3.74 3.23 -1.93
CA ILE A 65 2.77 2.58 -2.79
C ILE A 65 2.89 3.17 -4.19
N GLY A 66 2.89 2.32 -5.20
CA GLY A 66 3.04 2.70 -6.60
C GLY A 66 2.61 1.58 -7.53
N PRO A 67 2.58 1.81 -8.85
CA PRO A 67 1.99 0.88 -9.81
C PRO A 67 2.67 -0.49 -9.76
N ASP A 68 4.00 -0.56 -9.60
CA ASP A 68 4.73 -1.82 -9.53
C ASP A 68 4.37 -2.64 -8.28
N THR A 69 4.27 -1.97 -7.12
CA THR A 69 3.84 -2.60 -5.87
C THR A 69 2.39 -3.08 -5.99
N VAL A 70 1.50 -2.27 -6.57
CA VAL A 70 0.09 -2.62 -6.78
C VAL A 70 -0.05 -3.83 -7.70
N ARG A 71 0.66 -3.85 -8.82
CA ARG A 71 0.63 -4.97 -9.79
C ARG A 71 1.13 -6.26 -9.16
N ALA A 72 2.24 -6.20 -8.43
CA ALA A 72 2.77 -7.36 -7.72
C ALA A 72 1.78 -7.87 -6.65
N TRP A 73 1.13 -6.95 -5.94
CA TRP A 73 0.12 -7.32 -4.96
C TRP A 73 -1.10 -7.98 -5.61
N GLN A 74 -1.63 -7.42 -6.70
CA GLN A 74 -2.73 -8.02 -7.47
C GLN A 74 -2.37 -9.43 -7.98
N ALA A 75 -1.18 -9.59 -8.55
CA ALA A 75 -0.68 -10.89 -9.00
C ALA A 75 -0.62 -11.90 -7.84
N ARG A 76 -0.16 -11.47 -6.66
CA ARG A 76 -0.07 -12.31 -5.46
C ARG A 76 -1.45 -12.71 -4.91
N LEU A 77 -2.47 -11.89 -5.11
CA LEU A 77 -3.87 -12.16 -4.74
C LEU A 77 -4.62 -12.98 -5.79
N GLY A 78 -4.08 -13.15 -7.01
CA GLY A 78 -4.75 -13.84 -8.11
C GLY A 78 -5.94 -13.06 -8.69
N VAL A 79 -5.94 -11.73 -8.55
CA VAL A 79 -6.95 -10.85 -9.14
C VAL A 79 -6.42 -10.22 -10.44
N ALA A 80 -7.29 -9.51 -11.18
CA ALA A 80 -6.88 -8.79 -12.38
C ALA A 80 -5.76 -7.79 -12.06
N VAL A 81 -4.71 -7.78 -12.89
CA VAL A 81 -3.52 -6.93 -12.73
C VAL A 81 -3.66 -5.70 -13.61
N ASP A 82 -4.34 -4.67 -13.10
CA ASP A 82 -4.52 -3.38 -13.79
C ASP A 82 -3.61 -2.26 -13.26
N GLY A 83 -2.95 -2.48 -12.11
CA GLY A 83 -2.10 -1.48 -11.46
C GLY A 83 -2.87 -0.41 -10.67
N TYR A 84 -4.17 -0.63 -10.44
CA TYR A 84 -5.04 0.23 -9.63
C TYR A 84 -5.72 -0.58 -8.53
N LEU A 85 -5.32 -0.34 -7.29
CA LEU A 85 -5.97 -0.90 -6.09
C LEU A 85 -7.17 -0.02 -5.71
N GLY A 86 -8.21 -0.15 -6.51
CA GLY A 86 -9.54 0.39 -6.30
C GLY A 86 -10.57 -0.71 -6.42
N ALA A 87 -11.75 -0.54 -5.83
CA ALA A 87 -12.88 -1.40 -6.15
C ALA A 87 -13.27 -1.16 -7.61
N VAL A 88 -12.67 -1.89 -8.55
CA VAL A 88 -13.29 -2.15 -9.86
C VAL A 88 -14.28 -3.29 -9.65
N THR A 89 -15.28 -3.06 -8.79
CA THR A 89 -16.53 -3.84 -8.62
C THR A 89 -17.26 -3.32 -7.38
N ALA A 90 -18.31 -2.53 -7.60
CA ALA A 90 -19.57 -2.74 -6.88
C ALA A 90 -20.43 -3.66 -7.75
#